data_AF-A0A2A5SEY5-F1
#
_entry.id   AF-A0A2A5SEY5-F1
#
_cell.length_a   1.000
_cell.length_b   1.000
_cell.length_c   1.000
_cell.angle_alpha   90.00
_cell.angle_beta   90.00
_cell.angle_gamma   90.00
#
_symmetry.space_group_name_H-M   'P 1'
#
loop_
_entity.id
_entity.type
_entity.pdbx_description
1 polymer ?
#
loop_
_entity_poly.entity_id
_entity_poly.type
_entity_poly.pdbx_seq_one_letter_code
_entity_poly.pdbx_strand_id
1 'polypeptide(L)'
;MSELEEIRASGKMSERVLENNFRIFDHRLREMEGELKLYTYATLSEVVVWAEQLKITIGKIKLIQESSIIKSEKEWENLQEKMLDYVKIDSDFIQVFSNNVIFLVQLEQRYRQRLSIFANNLDNSVRYLKRYADDLEKQGFPISGILAESKNLSDMNWLSILNY
;
A
#
# COMPACT_ATOMS: atom_id res chain seq x y z
N MET A 1 -36.89 2.75 4.66
CA MET A 1 -35.77 2.15 3.91
C MET A 1 -35.91 0.66 4.05
N SER A 2 -35.77 -0.11 2.98
CA SER A 2 -35.67 -1.57 3.11
C SER A 2 -34.29 -1.94 3.67
N GLU A 3 -34.18 -3.03 4.41
CA GLU A 3 -32.89 -3.53 4.95
C GLU A 3 -31.82 -3.65 3.85
N LEU A 4 -32.21 -4.03 2.63
CA LEU A 4 -31.31 -4.10 1.47
C LEU A 4 -30.77 -2.72 1.03
N GLU A 5 -31.58 -1.68 1.11
CA GLU A 5 -31.15 -0.31 0.82
C GLU A 5 -30.14 0.20 1.86
N GLU A 6 -30.32 -0.18 3.13
CA GLU A 6 -29.39 0.16 4.20
C GLU A 6 -28.04 -0.52 4.02
N ILE A 7 -28.04 -1.81 3.64
CA ILE A 7 -26.82 -2.56 3.30
C ILE A 7 -26.12 -1.92 2.09
N ARG A 8 -26.86 -1.56 1.05
CA ARG A 8 -26.31 -0.89 -0.14
C ARG A 8 -25.70 0.47 0.22
N ALA A 9 -26.38 1.27 1.04
CA ALA A 9 -25.87 2.56 1.51
C ALA A 9 -24.61 2.39 2.37
N SER A 10 -24.58 1.39 3.25
CA SER A 10 -23.42 1.07 4.09
C SER A 10 -22.22 0.64 3.23
N GLY A 11 -22.42 -0.22 2.24
CA GLY A 11 -21.38 -0.61 1.29
C GLY A 11 -20.80 0.60 0.56
N LYS A 12 -21.65 1.47 0.01
CA LYS A 12 -21.21 2.71 -0.65
C LYS A 12 -20.49 3.69 0.28
N MET A 13 -20.84 3.73 1.55
CA MET A 13 -20.11 4.54 2.53
C MET A 13 -18.71 3.96 2.78
N SER A 14 -18.62 2.65 3.00
CA SER A 14 -17.35 1.94 3.18
C SER A 14 -16.42 2.12 1.97
N GLU A 15 -16.94 1.95 0.74
CA GLU A 15 -16.20 2.21 -0.50
C GLU A 15 -15.58 3.63 -0.51
N ARG A 16 -16.34 4.65 -0.11
CA ARG A 16 -15.85 6.04 -0.07
C ARG A 16 -14.75 6.25 0.97
N VAL A 17 -14.88 5.64 2.15
CA VAL A 17 -13.87 5.73 3.21
C VAL A 17 -12.55 5.11 2.73
N LEU A 18 -12.62 3.92 2.12
CA LEU A 18 -11.47 3.20 1.61
C LEU A 18 -10.81 3.92 0.42
N GLU A 19 -11.60 4.48 -0.49
CA GLU A 19 -11.08 5.31 -1.60
C GLU A 19 -10.36 6.56 -1.09
N ASN A 20 -10.90 7.21 -0.04
CA ASN A 20 -10.24 8.35 0.57
C ASN A 20 -8.90 7.96 1.23
N ASN A 21 -8.85 6.80 1.90
CA ASN A 21 -7.60 6.27 2.44
C ASN A 21 -6.56 6.01 1.35
N PHE A 22 -6.97 5.49 0.19
CA PHE A 22 -6.07 5.33 -0.96
C PHE A 22 -5.53 6.67 -1.46
N ARG A 23 -6.36 7.71 -1.54
CA ARG A 23 -5.90 9.05 -1.96
C ARG A 23 -4.88 9.64 -1.00
N ILE A 24 -5.11 9.50 0.31
CA ILE A 24 -4.16 9.95 1.35
C ILE A 24 -2.83 9.20 1.20
N PHE A 25 -2.90 7.88 0.99
CA PHE A 25 -1.72 7.07 0.71
C PHE A 25 -0.97 7.52 -0.55
N ASP A 26 -1.65 7.67 -1.69
CA ASP A 26 -1.02 8.07 -2.95
C ASP A 26 -0.34 9.43 -2.82
N HIS A 27 -1.00 10.38 -2.15
CA HIS A 27 -0.43 11.69 -1.87
C HIS A 27 0.85 11.56 -1.03
N ARG A 28 0.78 10.83 0.08
CA ARG A 28 1.93 10.63 0.97
C ARG A 28 3.10 9.92 0.27
N LEU A 29 2.80 8.96 -0.61
CA LEU A 29 3.83 8.26 -1.38
C LEU A 29 4.52 9.19 -2.39
N ARG A 30 3.78 10.13 -3.01
CA ARG A 30 4.37 11.16 -3.89
C ARG A 30 5.28 12.12 -3.13
N GLU A 31 4.92 12.50 -1.91
CA GLU A 31 5.81 13.30 -1.05
C GLU A 31 7.12 12.55 -0.79
N MET A 32 7.03 11.26 -0.42
CA MET A 32 8.20 10.40 -0.21
C MET A 32 9.06 10.23 -1.46
N GLU A 33 8.47 10.17 -2.66
CA GLU A 33 9.22 10.17 -3.93
C GLU A 33 9.99 11.47 -4.14
N GLY A 34 9.40 12.61 -3.75
CA GLY A 34 10.07 13.91 -3.78
C GLY A 34 11.26 13.95 -2.83
N GLU A 35 11.09 13.43 -1.62
CA GLU A 35 12.14 13.31 -0.59
C GLU A 35 13.28 12.36 -1.04
N LEU A 36 12.96 11.31 -1.80
CA LEU A 36 13.90 10.28 -2.27
C LEU A 36 14.48 10.56 -3.66
N LYS A 37 14.61 11.82 -4.06
CA LYS A 37 15.33 12.16 -5.29
C LYS A 37 16.84 12.11 -5.08
N LEU A 38 17.51 11.31 -5.89
CA LEU A 38 18.96 11.31 -6.02
C LEU A 38 19.34 11.97 -7.34
N TYR A 39 20.21 12.97 -7.30
CA TYR A 39 20.68 13.64 -8.52
C TYR A 39 21.67 12.75 -9.28
N THR A 40 21.70 12.93 -10.61
CA THR A 40 22.75 12.34 -11.44
C THR A 40 24.12 12.79 -10.94
N TYR A 41 25.08 11.87 -10.85
CA TYR A 41 26.44 12.12 -10.36
C TYR A 41 26.56 12.45 -8.86
N ALA A 42 25.59 12.04 -8.04
CA ALA A 42 25.70 12.14 -6.58
C ALA A 42 26.99 11.48 -6.06
N THR A 43 27.62 12.15 -5.08
CA THR A 43 28.80 11.65 -4.37
C THR A 43 28.46 10.44 -3.51
N LEU A 44 29.47 9.65 -3.13
CA LEU A 44 29.28 8.50 -2.25
C LEU A 44 28.60 8.88 -0.92
N SER A 45 28.95 10.03 -0.34
CA SER A 45 28.31 10.52 0.90
C SER A 45 26.83 10.84 0.70
N GLU A 46 26.44 11.47 -0.41
CA GLU A 46 25.04 11.75 -0.71
C GLU A 46 24.25 10.46 -0.96
N VAL A 47 24.89 9.48 -1.60
CA VAL A 47 24.33 8.15 -1.85
C VAL A 47 24.08 7.40 -0.53
N VAL A 48 24.97 7.50 0.45
CA VAL A 48 24.78 6.92 1.79
C VAL A 48 23.61 7.58 2.51
N VAL A 49 23.56 8.92 2.56
CA VAL A 49 22.45 9.67 3.19
C VAL A 49 21.12 9.32 2.54
N TRP A 50 21.09 9.21 1.20
CA TRP A 50 19.90 8.80 0.47
C TRP A 50 19.44 7.38 0.86
N ALA A 51 20.37 6.44 1.01
CA ALA A 51 20.05 5.07 1.39
C ALA A 51 19.54 4.96 2.84
N GLU A 52 20.03 5.78 3.77
CA GLU A 52 19.46 5.92 5.11
C GLU A 52 18.04 6.46 5.07
N GLN A 53 17.81 7.51 4.27
CA GLN A 53 16.48 8.07 4.06
C GLN A 53 15.52 7.03 3.44
N LEU A 54 15.99 6.21 2.49
CA LEU A 54 15.22 5.11 1.91
C LEU A 54 14.77 4.12 3.00
N LYS A 55 15.68 3.72 3.89
CA LYS A 55 15.37 2.82 5.01
C LYS A 55 14.28 3.40 5.92
N ILE A 56 14.38 4.68 6.26
CA ILE A 56 13.36 5.38 7.05
C ILE A 56 12.02 5.39 6.32
N THR A 57 12.01 5.67 5.03
CA THR A 57 10.79 5.69 4.20
C THR A 57 10.14 4.31 4.12
N ILE A 58 10.91 3.23 3.94
CA ILE A 58 10.40 1.86 3.98
C ILE A 58 9.69 1.59 5.32
N GLY A 59 10.30 2.01 6.45
CA GLY A 59 9.67 1.91 7.77
C GLY A 59 8.36 2.68 7.88
N LYS A 60 8.30 3.91 7.35
CA LYS A 60 7.05 4.70 7.29
C LYS A 60 5.97 4.00 6.46
N ILE A 61 6.32 3.42 5.31
CA ILE A 61 5.36 2.70 4.45
C ILE A 61 4.76 1.50 5.19
N LYS A 62 5.58 0.70 5.89
CA LYS A 62 5.09 -0.43 6.70
C LYS A 62 4.13 0.02 7.80
N LEU A 63 4.43 1.09 8.52
CA LEU A 63 3.53 1.64 9.54
C LEU A 63 2.19 2.13 8.95
N ILE A 64 2.23 2.75 7.76
CA ILE A 64 1.00 3.17 7.06
C ILE A 64 0.19 1.94 6.62
N GLN A 65 0.86 0.88 6.17
CA GLN A 65 0.21 -0.38 5.80
C GLN A 65 -0.49 -0.99 7.02
N GLU A 66 0.19 -1.15 8.15
CA GLU A 66 -0.40 -1.67 9.40
C GLU A 66 -1.64 -0.89 9.81
N SER A 67 -1.58 0.45 9.76
CA SER A 67 -2.76 1.29 10.04
C SER A 67 -3.88 1.10 9.02
N SER A 68 -3.54 0.85 7.75
CA SER A 68 -4.51 0.63 6.68
C SER A 68 -5.22 -0.70 6.83
N ILE A 69 -4.49 -1.77 7.20
CA ILE A 69 -5.05 -3.10 7.48
C ILE A 69 -6.10 -2.98 8.58
N ILE A 70 -5.74 -2.44 9.74
CA ILE A 70 -6.64 -2.28 10.90
C ILE A 70 -7.93 -1.52 10.51
N LYS A 71 -7.78 -0.42 9.75
CA LYS A 71 -8.94 0.36 9.29
C LYS A 71 -9.82 -0.44 8.35
N SER A 72 -9.20 -1.16 7.42
CA SER A 72 -9.93 -1.91 6.41
C SER A 72 -10.63 -3.15 6.97
N GLU A 73 -10.02 -3.84 7.95
CA GLU A 73 -10.63 -4.92 8.71
C GLU A 73 -11.86 -4.43 9.48
N LYS A 74 -11.74 -3.29 10.18
CA LYS A 74 -12.87 -2.70 10.90
C LYS A 74 -14.04 -2.33 9.97
N GLU A 75 -13.75 -1.74 8.81
CA GLU A 75 -14.78 -1.41 7.82
C GLU A 75 -15.43 -2.67 7.24
N TRP A 76 -14.66 -3.74 7.07
CA TRP A 76 -15.15 -5.03 6.62
C TRP A 76 -16.04 -5.71 7.66
N GLU A 77 -15.62 -5.75 8.93
CA GLU A 77 -16.41 -6.29 10.05
C GLU A 77 -17.76 -5.57 10.19
N ASN A 78 -17.76 -4.23 10.17
CA ASN A 78 -18.98 -3.42 10.21
C ASN A 78 -19.95 -3.75 9.06
N LEU A 79 -19.42 -4.05 7.87
CA LEU A 79 -20.22 -4.43 6.72
C LEU A 79 -20.76 -5.87 6.88
N GLN A 80 -19.93 -6.78 7.38
CA GLN A 80 -20.31 -8.18 7.63
C GLN A 80 -21.42 -8.30 8.68
N GLU A 81 -21.35 -7.56 9.79
CA GLU A 81 -22.40 -7.57 10.83
C GLU A 81 -23.75 -7.18 10.23
N LYS A 82 -23.81 -6.07 9.50
CA LYS A 82 -25.05 -5.61 8.83
C LYS A 82 -25.55 -6.58 7.77
N MET A 83 -24.66 -7.37 7.17
CA MET A 83 -25.03 -8.41 6.20
C MET A 83 -25.58 -9.65 6.89
N LEU A 84 -25.06 -10.04 8.05
CA LEU A 84 -25.57 -11.16 8.85
C LEU A 84 -26.97 -10.89 9.39
N ASP A 85 -27.26 -9.63 9.72
CA ASP A 85 -28.59 -9.19 10.14
C ASP A 85 -29.63 -9.26 9.00
N TYR A 86 -29.20 -9.48 7.76
CA TYR A 86 -30.12 -9.58 6.62
C TYR A 86 -30.82 -10.93 6.57
N VAL A 87 -32.13 -10.92 6.76
CA VAL A 87 -32.95 -12.13 6.96
C VAL A 87 -33.09 -12.98 5.69
N LYS A 88 -32.84 -12.43 4.49
CA LYS A 88 -33.16 -13.09 3.22
C LYS A 88 -32.02 -13.03 2.21
N ILE A 89 -31.22 -14.09 2.10
CA ILE A 89 -30.21 -14.17 1.03
C ILE A 89 -30.91 -14.41 -0.32
N ASP A 90 -31.02 -13.38 -1.15
CA ASP A 90 -31.56 -13.45 -2.51
C ASP A 90 -30.58 -12.88 -3.56
N SER A 91 -30.99 -12.88 -4.84
CA SER A 91 -30.14 -12.45 -5.95
C SER A 91 -29.65 -11.01 -5.79
N ASP A 92 -30.49 -10.14 -5.25
CA ASP A 92 -30.17 -8.72 -5.11
C ASP A 92 -29.13 -8.50 -4.02
N PHE A 93 -29.22 -9.24 -2.92
CA PHE A 93 -28.19 -9.28 -1.89
C PHE A 93 -26.86 -9.83 -2.40
N ILE A 94 -26.88 -10.97 -3.11
CA ILE A 94 -25.66 -11.57 -3.70
C ILE A 94 -24.98 -10.58 -4.64
N GLN A 95 -25.75 -9.83 -5.43
CA GLN A 95 -25.21 -8.81 -6.32
C GLN A 95 -24.52 -7.67 -5.54
N VAL A 96 -25.13 -7.19 -4.45
CA VAL A 96 -24.53 -6.14 -3.60
C VAL A 96 -23.23 -6.65 -2.98
N PHE A 97 -23.20 -7.88 -2.47
CA PHE A 97 -21.99 -8.47 -1.91
C PHE A 97 -20.89 -8.62 -2.95
N SER A 98 -21.21 -9.20 -4.11
CA SER A 98 -20.26 -9.40 -5.21
C SER A 98 -19.63 -8.08 -5.66
N ASN A 99 -20.43 -7.01 -5.74
CA ASN A 99 -19.92 -5.68 -6.10
C ASN A 99 -18.90 -5.15 -5.08
N ASN A 100 -19.15 -5.33 -3.78
CA ASN A 100 -18.20 -4.90 -2.74
C ASN A 100 -16.89 -5.70 -2.80
N VAL A 101 -16.96 -7.02 -3.01
CA VAL A 101 -15.77 -7.87 -3.16
C VAL A 101 -14.95 -7.44 -4.39
N ILE A 102 -15.61 -7.20 -5.52
CA ILE A 102 -14.95 -6.71 -6.74
C ILE A 102 -14.25 -5.37 -6.47
N PHE A 103 -14.90 -4.45 -5.76
CA PHE A 103 -14.30 -3.17 -5.37
C PHE A 103 -13.03 -3.36 -4.55
N LEU A 104 -13.05 -4.22 -3.52
CA LEU A 104 -11.87 -4.48 -2.68
C LEU A 104 -10.70 -5.06 -3.48
N VAL A 105 -10.98 -5.99 -4.39
CA VAL A 105 -9.95 -6.56 -5.30
C VAL A 105 -9.35 -5.46 -6.19
N GLN A 106 -10.17 -4.58 -6.76
CA GLN A 106 -9.69 -3.46 -7.57
C GLN A 106 -8.86 -2.46 -6.76
N LEU A 107 -9.27 -2.20 -5.52
CA LEU A 107 -8.55 -1.29 -4.63
C LEU A 107 -7.16 -1.84 -4.27
N GLU A 108 -7.06 -3.11 -3.91
CA GLU A 108 -5.79 -3.80 -3.64
C GLU A 108 -4.86 -3.73 -4.87
N GLN A 109 -5.39 -3.96 -6.07
CA GLN A 109 -4.61 -3.83 -7.30
C GLN A 109 -4.08 -2.41 -7.51
N ARG A 110 -4.84 -1.37 -7.18
CA ARG A 110 -4.39 0.02 -7.28
C ARG A 110 -3.27 0.34 -6.29
N TYR A 111 -3.34 -0.17 -5.06
CA TYR A 111 -2.23 -0.06 -4.10
C TYR A 111 -0.95 -0.70 -4.65
N ARG A 112 -1.04 -1.94 -5.14
CA ARG A 112 0.10 -2.66 -5.74
C ARG A 112 0.68 -1.94 -6.95
N GLN A 113 -0.16 -1.48 -7.87
CA GLN A 113 0.28 -0.69 -9.02
C GLN A 113 1.04 0.56 -8.58
N ARG A 114 0.54 1.26 -7.56
CA ARG A 114 1.16 2.49 -7.09
C ARG A 114 2.51 2.24 -6.41
N LEU A 115 2.62 1.17 -5.62
CA LEU A 115 3.86 0.72 -4.99
C LEU A 115 4.87 0.22 -6.04
N SER A 116 4.41 -0.43 -7.11
CA SER A 116 5.26 -0.82 -8.24
C SER A 116 5.87 0.40 -8.95
N ILE A 117 5.08 1.45 -9.18
CA ILE A 117 5.59 2.72 -9.73
C ILE A 117 6.64 3.33 -8.79
N PHE A 118 6.36 3.35 -7.48
CA PHE A 118 7.31 3.84 -6.49
C PHE A 118 8.63 3.07 -6.52
N ALA A 119 8.57 1.73 -6.50
CA ALA A 119 9.76 0.87 -6.58
C ALA A 119 10.54 1.08 -7.88
N ASN A 120 9.86 1.24 -9.02
CA ASN A 120 10.50 1.55 -10.30
C ASN A 120 11.18 2.91 -10.32
N ASN A 121 10.58 3.93 -9.68
CA ASN A 121 11.21 5.24 -9.52
C ASN A 121 12.51 5.15 -8.72
N LEU A 122 12.60 4.22 -7.77
CA LEU A 122 13.82 3.95 -7.00
C LEU A 122 14.86 3.17 -7.80
N ASP A 123 14.48 2.31 -8.76
CA ASP A 123 15.41 1.39 -9.44
C ASP A 123 16.59 2.11 -10.11
N ASN A 124 16.36 3.30 -10.67
CA ASN A 124 17.42 4.11 -11.26
C ASN A 124 18.47 4.55 -10.21
N SER A 125 18.03 4.98 -9.03
CA SER A 125 18.91 5.34 -7.90
C SER A 125 19.60 4.10 -7.31
N VAL A 126 18.88 2.98 -7.24
CA VAL A 126 19.39 1.68 -6.78
C VAL A 126 20.48 1.13 -7.69
N ARG A 127 20.39 1.35 -9.00
CA ARG A 127 21.42 0.90 -9.96
C ARG A 127 22.78 1.57 -9.73
N TYR A 128 22.80 2.82 -9.29
CA TYR A 128 24.02 3.50 -8.87
C TYR A 128 24.61 2.85 -7.61
N LEU A 129 23.76 2.59 -6.61
CA LEU A 129 24.15 1.95 -5.35
C LEU A 129 24.74 0.55 -5.54
N LYS A 130 24.19 -0.25 -6.46
CA LYS A 130 24.70 -1.60 -6.76
C LYS A 130 26.18 -1.61 -7.16
N ARG A 131 26.68 -0.54 -7.80
CA ARG A 131 28.11 -0.44 -8.17
C ARG A 131 29.03 -0.23 -6.98
N TYR A 132 28.51 0.30 -5.88
CA TYR A 132 29.24 0.56 -4.63
C TYR A 132 28.86 -0.42 -3.53
N ALA A 133 28.04 -1.44 -3.83
CA ALA A 133 27.46 -2.30 -2.81
C ALA A 133 28.52 -2.99 -1.97
N ASP A 134 29.52 -3.61 -2.61
CA ASP A 134 30.60 -4.31 -1.91
C ASP A 134 31.41 -3.38 -1.00
N ASP A 135 31.66 -2.15 -1.43
CA ASP A 135 32.43 -1.17 -0.66
C ASP A 135 31.64 -0.59 0.51
N LEU A 136 30.32 -0.42 0.34
CA LEU A 136 29.41 0.02 1.38
C LEU A 136 29.21 -1.08 2.44
N GLU A 137 29.03 -2.33 2.02
CA GLU A 137 28.92 -3.49 2.93
C GLU A 137 30.20 -3.67 3.77
N LYS A 138 31.38 -3.53 3.14
CA LYS A 138 32.68 -3.57 3.85
C LYS A 138 32.82 -2.46 4.90
N GLN A 139 32.15 -1.33 4.70
CA GLN A 139 32.11 -0.20 5.63
C GLN A 139 30.98 -0.35 6.67
N GLY A 140 30.27 -1.49 6.68
CA GLY A 140 29.20 -1.78 7.64
C GLY A 140 27.84 -1.21 7.25
N PHE A 141 27.66 -0.73 6.03
CA PHE A 141 26.40 -0.20 5.54
C PHE A 141 25.61 -1.30 4.79
N PRO A 142 24.47 -1.79 5.34
CA PRO A 142 23.78 -2.99 4.86
C PRO A 142 22.88 -2.71 3.65
N ILE A 143 23.46 -2.20 2.56
CA ILE A 143 22.72 -1.77 1.38
C ILE A 143 21.94 -2.91 0.72
N SER A 144 22.48 -4.13 0.71
CA SER A 144 21.83 -5.28 0.08
C SER A 144 20.48 -5.59 0.74
N GLY A 145 20.41 -5.47 2.07
CA GLY A 145 19.17 -5.63 2.84
C GLY A 145 18.15 -4.54 2.51
N ILE A 146 18.58 -3.28 2.46
CA ILE A 146 17.71 -2.14 2.13
C ILE A 146 17.11 -2.29 0.72
N LEU A 147 17.92 -2.73 -0.24
CA LEU A 147 17.48 -2.97 -1.62
C LEU A 147 16.47 -4.13 -1.73
N ALA A 148 16.69 -5.21 -0.97
CA ALA A 148 15.76 -6.33 -0.92
C ALA A 148 14.40 -5.90 -0.35
N GLU A 149 14.39 -5.14 0.75
CA GLU A 149 13.16 -4.61 1.34
C GLU A 149 12.42 -3.66 0.40
N SER A 150 13.14 -2.79 -0.29
CA SER A 150 12.56 -1.87 -1.29
C SER A 150 11.85 -2.62 -2.41
N LYS A 151 12.45 -3.71 -2.91
CA LYS A 151 11.85 -4.55 -3.96
C LYS A 151 10.54 -5.20 -3.51
N ASN A 152 10.51 -5.68 -2.26
CA ASN A 152 9.34 -6.34 -1.68
C ASN A 152 8.14 -5.39 -1.45
N LEU A 153 8.34 -4.07 -1.50
CA LEU A 153 7.23 -3.11 -1.39
C LEU A 153 6.18 -3.31 -2.49
N SER A 154 6.60 -3.73 -3.69
CA SER A 154 5.67 -3.94 -4.80
C SER A 154 4.78 -5.17 -4.66
N ASP A 155 5.18 -6.15 -3.84
CA ASP A 155 4.47 -7.41 -3.60
C ASP A 155 3.60 -7.36 -2.33
N MET A 156 3.67 -6.26 -1.59
CA MET A 156 2.99 -6.05 -0.32
C MET A 156 1.46 -6.17 -0.45
N ASN A 157 0.85 -7.04 0.36
CA ASN A 157 -0.60 -7.14 0.47
C ASN A 157 -1.11 -5.99 1.34
N TRP A 158 -1.71 -4.98 0.71
CA TRP A 158 -1.96 -3.73 1.40
C TRP A 158 -3.15 -3.78 2.34
N LEU A 159 -4.24 -4.39 1.89
CA LEU A 159 -5.48 -4.47 2.65
C LEU A 159 -5.51 -5.71 3.55
N SER A 160 -4.76 -6.78 3.25
CA SER A 160 -4.76 -8.07 3.99
C SER A 160 -6.12 -8.81 4.05
N ILE A 161 -7.19 -8.20 3.53
CA ILE A 161 -8.54 -8.79 3.48
C ILE A 161 -8.62 -9.94 2.46
N LEU A 162 -7.71 -9.95 1.49
CA LEU A 162 -7.60 -10.98 0.47
C LEU A 162 -6.33 -11.81 0.77
N ASN A 163 -6.46 -12.80 1.64
CA ASN A 163 -5.46 -13.85 1.77
C ASN A 163 -5.62 -14.80 0.57
N TYR A 164 -4.76 -14.65 -0.44
CA TYR A 164 -4.57 -15.64 -1.49
C TYR A 164 -3.42 -16.57 -1.12
#